data_AF-A0A942EPK6-F1
#
_entry.id   AF-A0A942EPK6-F1
#
_cell.length_a   1.000
_cell.length_b   1.000
_cell.length_c   1.000
_cell.angle_alpha   90.00
_cell.angle_beta   90.00
_cell.angle_gamma   90.00
#
_symmetry.space_group_name_H-M   'P 1'
#
loop_
_entity.id
_entity.type
_entity.pdbx_description
1 polymer ?
#
loop_
_entity_poly.entity_id
_entity_poly.type
_entity_poly.pdbx_seq_one_letter_code
_entity_poly.pdbx_strand_id
1 'polypeptide(L)'
;TPVENNVGDLWSIMEFLNPNFLGTQTEFKKRFFIPIQAGRDPEAVEQLKRLTGPFILRRLKTDKAVIADLPEKMEMKVFCTLTKEQASLYEAVVKETIETIDSTEGIKRKGMVLATLSKLKQICNHPAQFLGDHSPIPGRSGKLTRLTEMIEEMLEVGDRALVFSQFAEMGEILRRHLQETFGREALFLYGAVPREKRDRMIERFQSDENGPPIFILSLKAGGTGLNLTRASRVVHFDRWWNPAVENQATDRAFRIGQTKNVQVHKFLCAGTLEEKIDEMIERKKEIAEGVIGTGEGWLTELSTAELKDLFALRREAIGE
;
A
#
# COMPACT_ATOMS: atom_id res chain seq x y z
N THR A 1 8.53 -8.81 -5.71
CA THR A 1 9.74 -9.56 -6.13
C THR A 1 10.04 -9.21 -7.59
N PRO A 2 11.30 -9.08 -8.06
CA PRO A 2 11.64 -8.39 -9.32
C PRO A 2 11.09 -9.02 -10.61
N VAL A 3 10.56 -10.24 -10.55
CA VAL A 3 9.99 -10.97 -11.71
C VAL A 3 8.45 -10.83 -11.79
N GLU A 4 7.84 -9.96 -10.98
CA GLU A 4 6.38 -9.83 -10.90
C GLU A 4 5.77 -8.81 -11.88
N ASN A 5 6.60 -8.04 -12.61
CA ASN A 5 6.14 -6.74 -13.10
C ASN A 5 5.69 -6.72 -14.56
N ASN A 6 6.28 -7.53 -15.43
CA ASN A 6 5.94 -7.59 -16.84
C ASN A 6 6.64 -8.79 -17.51
N VAL A 7 5.98 -9.48 -18.45
CA VAL A 7 6.62 -10.47 -19.32
C VAL A 7 7.82 -9.87 -20.05
N GLY A 8 7.77 -8.57 -20.38
CA GLY A 8 8.90 -7.83 -20.93
C GLY A 8 10.09 -7.68 -19.98
N ASP A 9 9.85 -7.43 -18.70
CA ASP A 9 10.91 -7.29 -17.69
C ASP A 9 11.63 -8.63 -17.46
N LEU A 10 10.88 -9.73 -17.54
CA LEU A 10 11.45 -11.08 -17.48
C LEU A 10 12.47 -11.32 -18.60
N TRP A 11 12.21 -10.86 -19.83
CA TRP A 11 13.20 -10.96 -20.91
C TRP A 11 14.47 -10.19 -20.57
N SER A 12 14.35 -8.95 -20.11
CA SER A 12 15.52 -8.13 -19.75
C SER A 12 16.35 -8.75 -18.62
N ILE A 13 15.69 -9.31 -17.59
CA ILE A 13 16.38 -10.02 -16.49
C ILE A 13 17.06 -11.29 -17.01
N MET A 14 16.37 -12.07 -17.85
CA MET A 14 16.91 -13.32 -18.40
C MET A 14 18.04 -13.08 -19.40
N GLU A 15 17.97 -12.03 -20.22
CA GLU A 15 19.05 -11.65 -21.14
C GLU A 15 20.29 -11.19 -20.38
N PHE A 16 20.12 -10.46 -19.28
CA PHE A 16 21.23 -10.07 -18.42
C PHE A 16 21.90 -11.29 -17.75
N LEU A 17 21.10 -12.22 -17.21
CA LEU A 17 21.61 -13.40 -16.50
C LEU A 17 22.12 -14.49 -17.45
N ASN A 18 21.45 -14.68 -18.58
CA ASN A 18 21.65 -15.74 -19.56
C ASN A 18 21.51 -15.17 -20.99
N PRO A 19 22.54 -14.47 -21.50
CA PRO A 19 22.46 -13.79 -22.80
C PRO A 19 22.05 -14.73 -23.94
N ASN A 20 21.17 -14.24 -24.82
CA ASN A 20 20.56 -14.93 -25.95
C ASN A 20 19.69 -16.17 -25.62
N PHE A 21 19.46 -16.51 -24.35
CA PHE A 21 18.72 -17.72 -23.97
C PHE A 21 17.25 -17.70 -24.44
N LEU A 22 16.61 -16.52 -24.40
CA LEU A 22 15.24 -16.33 -24.86
C LEU A 22 15.14 -15.77 -26.29
N GLY A 23 16.26 -15.72 -27.01
CA GLY A 23 16.38 -15.08 -28.32
C GLY A 23 16.31 -13.55 -28.24
N THR A 24 16.23 -12.93 -29.41
CA THR A 24 16.18 -11.47 -29.53
C THR A 24 14.89 -10.90 -28.94
N GLN A 25 14.90 -9.62 -28.57
CA GLN A 25 13.72 -8.94 -28.03
C GLN A 25 12.51 -9.03 -28.98
N THR A 26 12.74 -8.97 -30.30
CA THR A 26 11.71 -9.08 -31.33
C THR A 26 11.08 -10.48 -31.36
N GLU A 27 11.90 -11.53 -31.29
CA GLU A 27 11.43 -12.92 -31.26
C GLU A 27 10.68 -13.22 -29.97
N PHE A 28 11.23 -12.79 -28.84
CA PHE A 28 10.56 -12.91 -27.54
C PHE A 28 9.20 -12.21 -27.56
N LYS A 29 9.14 -11.00 -28.13
CA LYS A 29 7.90 -10.23 -28.21
C LYS A 29 6.83 -10.97 -29.02
N LYS A 30 7.21 -11.55 -30.15
CA LYS A 30 6.30 -12.31 -31.03
C LYS A 30 5.86 -13.63 -30.40
N ARG A 31 6.78 -14.35 -29.76
CA ARG A 31 6.57 -15.71 -29.26
C ARG A 31 5.88 -15.77 -27.90
N PHE A 32 6.13 -14.78 -27.03
CA PHE A 32 5.65 -14.80 -25.65
C PHE A 32 4.87 -13.53 -25.29
N PHE A 33 5.44 -12.34 -25.50
CA PHE A 33 4.83 -11.10 -25.01
C PHE A 33 3.44 -10.85 -25.61
N ILE A 34 3.31 -10.88 -26.95
CA ILE A 34 2.03 -10.62 -27.63
C ILE A 34 1.00 -11.72 -27.31
N PRO A 35 1.31 -13.04 -27.43
CA PRO A 35 0.37 -14.09 -27.07
C PRO A 35 -0.11 -14.03 -25.62
N ILE A 36 0.77 -13.68 -24.68
CA ILE A 36 0.44 -13.64 -23.24
C ILE A 36 -0.36 -12.37 -22.89
N GLN A 37 0.06 -11.18 -23.35
CA GLN A 37 -0.64 -9.93 -22.99
C GLN A 37 -1.91 -9.68 -23.80
N ALA A 38 -1.92 -9.98 -25.11
CA ALA A 38 -3.03 -9.64 -26.00
C ALA A 38 -3.98 -10.83 -26.22
N GLY A 39 -3.46 -12.07 -26.23
CA GLY A 39 -4.23 -13.28 -26.54
C GLY A 39 -4.63 -14.14 -25.33
N ARG A 40 -4.07 -13.86 -24.13
CA ARG A 40 -4.19 -14.72 -22.93
C ARG A 40 -3.91 -16.20 -23.22
N ASP A 41 -2.93 -16.46 -24.09
CA ASP A 41 -2.59 -17.83 -24.51
C ASP A 41 -1.94 -18.62 -23.36
N PRO A 42 -2.62 -19.65 -22.81
CA PRO A 42 -2.10 -20.42 -21.69
C PRO A 42 -0.88 -21.28 -22.06
N GLU A 43 -0.73 -21.70 -23.33
CA GLU A 43 0.41 -22.51 -23.76
C GLU A 43 1.69 -21.69 -23.80
N ALA A 44 1.60 -20.44 -24.27
CA ALA A 44 2.72 -19.51 -24.27
C ALA A 44 3.22 -19.21 -22.85
N VAL A 45 2.30 -19.08 -21.88
CA VAL A 45 2.64 -18.92 -20.46
C VAL A 45 3.39 -20.14 -19.93
N GLU A 46 2.88 -21.35 -20.18
CA GLU A 46 3.47 -22.58 -19.66
C GLU A 46 4.84 -22.86 -20.27
N GLN A 47 5.00 -22.61 -21.58
CA GLN A 47 6.28 -22.74 -22.25
C GLN A 47 7.32 -21.78 -21.68
N LEU A 48 6.94 -20.52 -21.42
CA LEU A 48 7.84 -19.53 -20.83
C LEU A 48 8.22 -19.91 -19.40
N LYS A 49 7.26 -20.36 -18.58
CA LYS A 49 7.51 -20.87 -17.22
C LYS A 49 8.49 -22.05 -17.23
N ARG A 50 8.33 -23.02 -18.14
CA ARG A 50 9.23 -24.17 -18.26
C ARG A 50 10.66 -23.77 -18.63
N LEU A 51 10.82 -22.82 -19.55
CA LEU A 51 12.13 -22.33 -19.97
C LEU A 51 12.84 -21.54 -18.86
N THR A 52 12.10 -20.73 -18.12
CA THR A 52 12.67 -19.81 -17.11
C THR A 52 12.74 -20.42 -15.70
N GLY A 53 11.92 -21.43 -15.41
CA GLY A 53 11.80 -22.07 -14.10
C GLY A 53 13.12 -22.53 -13.48
N PRO A 54 14.05 -23.17 -14.22
CA PRO A 54 15.33 -23.60 -13.68
C PRO A 54 16.21 -22.45 -13.14
N PHE A 55 15.99 -21.22 -13.61
CA PHE A 55 16.75 -20.04 -13.23
C PHE A 55 16.05 -19.19 -12.16
N ILE A 56 14.78 -19.48 -11.86
CA ILE A 56 13.94 -18.69 -10.96
C ILE A 56 13.58 -19.55 -9.75
N LEU A 57 14.32 -19.34 -8.66
CA LEU A 57 13.93 -19.89 -7.36
C LEU A 57 12.95 -18.92 -6.68
N ARG A 58 11.67 -19.30 -6.65
CA ARG A 58 10.64 -18.59 -5.88
C ARG A 58 10.26 -19.42 -4.65
N ARG A 59 10.34 -18.82 -3.46
CA ARG A 59 9.86 -19.39 -2.21
C ARG A 59 8.79 -18.50 -1.62
N LEU A 60 7.67 -19.09 -1.20
CA LEU A 60 6.61 -18.38 -0.49
C LEU A 60 6.86 -18.46 1.01
N LYS A 61 6.50 -17.43 1.77
CA LYS A 61 6.60 -17.47 3.24
C LYS A 61 5.61 -18.45 3.89
N THR A 62 4.62 -18.91 3.14
CA THR A 62 3.68 -19.96 3.53
C THR A 62 4.19 -21.37 3.23
N ASP A 63 5.38 -21.48 2.62
CA ASP A 63 6.02 -22.77 2.37
C ASP A 63 6.48 -23.39 3.70
N LYS A 64 5.69 -24.34 4.21
CA LYS A 64 5.96 -25.05 5.46
C LYS A 64 7.27 -25.86 5.42
N ALA A 65 7.81 -26.15 4.25
CA ALA A 65 9.12 -26.81 4.13
C ALA A 65 10.29 -25.86 4.42
N VAL A 66 10.07 -24.53 4.38
CA VAL A 66 11.08 -23.49 4.64
C VAL A 66 10.87 -22.85 6.01
N ILE A 67 9.63 -22.78 6.50
CA ILE A 67 9.26 -22.04 7.71
C ILE A 67 8.28 -22.90 8.53
N ALA A 68 8.80 -23.59 9.56
CA ALA A 68 8.01 -24.43 10.46
C ALA A 68 7.32 -23.65 11.60
N ASP A 69 7.85 -22.47 11.98
CA ASP A 69 7.57 -21.84 13.27
C ASP A 69 6.99 -20.41 13.20
N LEU A 70 6.58 -19.91 12.03
CA LEU A 70 5.92 -18.60 11.99
C LEU A 70 4.46 -18.70 12.48
N PRO A 71 4.03 -17.82 13.39
CA PRO A 71 2.64 -17.77 13.84
C PRO A 71 1.69 -17.34 12.72
N GLU A 72 0.39 -17.34 12.98
CA GLU A 72 -0.59 -16.99 11.95
C GLU A 72 -0.56 -15.50 11.61
N LYS A 73 -0.76 -15.19 10.33
CA LYS A 73 -0.98 -13.83 9.84
C LYS A 73 -2.42 -13.71 9.37
N MET A 74 -3.18 -12.81 9.99
CA MET A 74 -4.55 -12.50 9.62
C MET A 74 -4.60 -11.13 8.94
N GLU A 75 -5.15 -11.05 7.73
CA GLU A 75 -5.30 -9.80 7.01
C GLU A 75 -6.79 -9.43 6.92
N MET A 76 -7.12 -8.21 7.31
CA MET A 76 -8.50 -7.72 7.42
C MET A 76 -8.61 -6.35 6.75
N LYS A 77 -9.72 -6.12 6.04
CA LYS A 77 -10.11 -4.80 5.54
C LYS A 77 -10.92 -4.10 6.64
N VAL A 78 -10.56 -2.85 6.94
CA VAL A 78 -11.26 -2.02 7.91
C VAL A 78 -11.89 -0.85 7.17
N PHE A 79 -13.20 -0.88 7.03
CA PHE A 79 -13.95 0.18 6.38
C PHE A 79 -14.20 1.32 7.37
N CYS A 80 -13.79 2.52 6.97
CA CYS A 80 -13.99 3.76 7.69
C CYS A 80 -14.97 4.62 6.90
N THR A 81 -15.86 5.35 7.57
CA THR A 81 -16.71 6.34 6.91
C THR A 81 -16.01 7.69 6.85
N LEU A 82 -16.38 8.52 5.89
CA LEU A 82 -15.97 9.92 5.86
C LEU A 82 -16.80 10.74 6.85
N THR A 83 -16.17 11.74 7.47
CA THR A 83 -16.88 12.82 8.14
C THR A 83 -17.58 13.72 7.11
N LYS A 84 -18.54 14.54 7.56
CA LYS A 84 -19.25 15.52 6.71
C LYS A 84 -18.29 16.52 6.05
N GLU A 85 -17.24 16.92 6.78
CA GLU A 85 -16.17 17.76 6.26
C GLU A 85 -15.37 17.04 5.17
N GLN A 86 -14.94 15.80 5.42
CA GLN A 86 -14.21 15.00 4.42
C GLN A 86 -15.05 14.80 3.16
N ALA A 87 -16.33 14.45 3.29
CA ALA A 87 -17.24 14.27 2.16
C ALA A 87 -17.37 15.56 1.33
N SER A 88 -17.54 16.71 1.99
CA SER A 88 -17.65 18.01 1.33
C SER A 88 -16.37 18.40 0.57
N LEU A 89 -15.20 18.21 1.19
CA LEU A 89 -13.90 18.45 0.53
C LEU A 89 -13.67 17.48 -0.64
N TYR A 90 -14.04 16.22 -0.45
CA TYR A 90 -13.92 15.18 -1.47
C TYR A 90 -14.75 15.53 -2.70
N GLU A 91 -16.04 15.82 -2.52
CA GLU A 91 -16.95 16.22 -3.61
C GLU A 91 -16.46 17.49 -4.34
N ALA A 92 -15.93 18.47 -3.61
CA ALA A 92 -15.38 19.68 -4.21
C ALA A 92 -14.20 19.38 -5.16
N VAL A 93 -13.26 18.53 -4.72
CA VAL A 93 -12.10 18.10 -5.55
C VAL A 93 -12.55 17.28 -6.76
N VAL A 94 -13.53 16.39 -6.58
CA VAL A 94 -14.09 15.60 -7.68
C VAL A 94 -14.74 16.50 -8.72
N LYS A 95 -15.57 17.46 -8.30
CA LYS A 95 -16.23 18.41 -9.19
C LYS A 95 -15.22 19.24 -10.00
N GLU A 96 -14.23 19.82 -9.34
CA GLU A 96 -13.15 20.58 -9.99
C GLU A 96 -12.40 19.74 -11.04
N THR A 97 -12.13 18.47 -10.71
CA THR A 97 -11.44 17.56 -11.64
C THR A 97 -12.30 17.24 -12.86
N ILE A 98 -13.60 16.97 -12.65
CA ILE A 98 -14.53 16.60 -13.72
C ILE A 98 -14.72 17.75 -14.72
N GLU A 99 -14.77 19.00 -14.24
CA GLU A 99 -14.92 20.19 -15.10
C GLU A 99 -13.70 20.41 -16.01
N THR A 100 -12.52 19.92 -15.61
CA THR A 100 -11.26 20.20 -16.31
C THR A 100 -10.72 19.00 -17.08
N ILE A 101 -11.03 17.77 -16.68
CA ILE A 101 -10.43 16.55 -17.24
C ILE A 101 -10.72 16.36 -18.73
N ASP A 102 -11.93 16.69 -19.19
CA ASP A 102 -12.34 16.57 -20.60
C ASP A 102 -11.55 17.52 -21.52
N SER A 103 -10.97 18.60 -20.97
CA SER A 103 -10.17 19.59 -21.70
C SER A 103 -8.65 19.33 -21.68
N THR A 104 -8.21 18.22 -21.07
CA THR A 104 -6.78 17.92 -20.91
C THR A 104 -6.39 16.61 -21.58
N GLU A 105 -5.25 16.64 -22.27
CA GLU A 105 -4.69 15.49 -22.96
C GLU A 105 -3.22 15.24 -22.60
N GLY A 106 -2.71 14.08 -23.00
CA GLY A 106 -1.30 13.71 -22.88
C GLY A 106 -0.76 13.81 -21.45
N ILE A 107 0.45 14.37 -21.31
CA ILE A 107 1.15 14.45 -20.01
C ILE A 107 0.40 15.33 -18.99
N LYS A 108 -0.30 16.37 -19.46
CA LYS A 108 -1.06 17.28 -18.61
C LYS A 108 -2.22 16.55 -17.93
N ARG A 109 -2.93 15.71 -18.68
CA ARG A 109 -3.98 14.83 -18.16
C ARG A 109 -3.44 13.88 -17.10
N LYS A 110 -2.31 13.20 -17.38
CA LYS A 110 -1.70 12.27 -16.41
C LYS A 110 -1.31 12.97 -15.11
N GLY A 111 -0.70 14.14 -15.21
CA GLY A 111 -0.34 14.95 -14.04
C GLY A 111 -1.55 15.38 -13.22
N MET A 112 -2.63 15.82 -13.88
CA MET A 112 -3.89 16.17 -13.22
C MET A 112 -4.51 14.96 -12.48
N VAL A 113 -4.58 13.79 -13.13
CA VAL A 113 -5.11 12.57 -12.52
C VAL A 113 -4.32 12.17 -11.28
N LEU A 114 -2.98 12.19 -11.35
CA LEU A 114 -2.12 11.88 -10.20
C LEU A 114 -2.30 12.91 -9.07
N ALA A 115 -2.42 14.19 -9.40
CA ALA A 115 -2.69 15.24 -8.42
C ALA A 115 -4.04 15.03 -7.72
N THR A 116 -5.11 14.76 -8.48
CA THR A 116 -6.43 14.46 -7.92
C THR A 116 -6.40 13.22 -7.04
N LEU A 117 -5.79 12.12 -7.49
CA LEU A 117 -5.60 10.92 -6.67
C LEU A 117 -4.90 11.24 -5.34
N SER A 118 -3.84 12.04 -5.38
CA SER A 118 -3.13 12.45 -4.15
C SER A 118 -4.02 13.28 -3.23
N LYS A 119 -4.73 14.28 -3.76
CA LYS A 119 -5.66 15.12 -2.99
C LYS A 119 -6.75 14.29 -2.31
N LEU A 120 -7.41 13.40 -3.06
CA LEU A 120 -8.49 12.57 -2.52
C LEU A 120 -7.97 11.62 -1.43
N LYS A 121 -6.77 11.04 -1.59
CA LYS A 121 -6.15 10.22 -0.54
C LYS A 121 -5.82 11.03 0.72
N GLN A 122 -5.33 12.26 0.57
CA GLN A 122 -5.10 13.15 1.72
C GLN A 122 -6.40 13.48 2.43
N ILE A 123 -7.50 13.73 1.70
CA ILE A 123 -8.83 13.97 2.29
C ILE A 123 -9.31 12.74 3.06
N CYS A 124 -9.23 11.53 2.47
CA CYS A 124 -9.58 10.28 3.15
C CYS A 124 -8.78 10.06 4.43
N ASN A 125 -7.50 10.45 4.44
CA ASN A 125 -6.64 10.38 5.60
C ASN A 125 -7.01 11.39 6.68
N HIS A 126 -7.01 12.68 6.35
CA HIS A 126 -7.37 13.76 7.27
C HIS A 126 -7.55 15.11 6.55
N PRO A 127 -8.61 15.89 6.83
CA PRO A 127 -8.79 17.24 6.27
C PRO A 127 -7.58 18.16 6.45
N ALA A 128 -7.02 18.23 7.67
CA ALA A 128 -5.81 19.02 7.94
C ALA A 128 -4.58 18.61 7.11
N GLN A 129 -4.50 17.35 6.65
CA GLN A 129 -3.43 16.92 5.75
C GLN A 129 -3.61 17.54 4.36
N PHE A 130 -4.85 17.55 3.86
CA PHE A 130 -5.19 18.15 2.57
C PHE A 130 -5.10 19.69 2.58
N LEU A 131 -5.62 20.31 3.64
CA LEU A 131 -5.70 21.77 3.77
C LEU A 131 -4.36 22.41 4.15
N GLY A 132 -3.51 21.71 4.92
CA GLY A 132 -2.23 22.25 5.39
C GLY A 132 -2.37 23.46 6.31
N ASP A 133 -3.49 23.58 7.00
CA ASP A 133 -3.94 24.80 7.72
C ASP A 133 -3.70 24.76 9.24
N HIS A 134 -3.02 23.72 9.75
CA HIS A 134 -2.77 23.49 11.18
C HIS A 134 -4.02 23.50 12.07
N SER A 135 -5.18 23.23 11.48
CA SER A 135 -6.45 23.12 12.18
C SER A 135 -6.47 21.96 13.21
N PRO A 136 -7.38 21.98 14.21
CA PRO A 136 -7.48 20.92 15.21
C PRO A 136 -7.63 19.53 14.59
N ILE A 137 -6.99 18.52 15.18
CA ILE A 137 -6.94 17.16 14.63
C ILE A 137 -8.13 16.27 15.03
N PRO A 138 -8.56 16.22 16.32
CA PRO A 138 -9.57 15.25 16.73
C PRO A 138 -10.94 15.43 16.05
N GLY A 139 -11.63 14.31 15.79
CA GLY A 139 -13.04 14.28 15.34
C GLY A 139 -13.29 14.62 13.86
N ARG A 140 -12.23 14.83 13.06
CA ARG A 140 -12.36 15.29 11.66
C ARG A 140 -12.06 14.23 10.60
N SER A 141 -11.58 13.06 11.01
CA SER A 141 -11.27 11.93 10.12
C SER A 141 -11.80 10.62 10.67
N GLY A 142 -12.60 9.90 9.88
CA GLY A 142 -13.10 8.58 10.28
C GLY A 142 -11.99 7.54 10.41
N LYS A 143 -10.96 7.60 9.56
CA LYS A 143 -9.77 6.74 9.71
C LYS A 143 -9.01 7.02 11.00
N LEU A 144 -8.86 8.30 11.36
CA LEU A 144 -8.18 8.66 12.61
C LEU A 144 -8.96 8.18 13.83
N THR A 145 -10.29 8.36 13.82
CA THR A 145 -11.19 7.82 14.86
C THR A 145 -11.01 6.32 14.98
N ARG A 146 -11.12 5.58 13.87
CA ARG A 146 -10.99 4.12 13.89
C ARG A 146 -9.61 3.63 14.33
N LEU A 147 -8.55 4.31 13.91
CA LEU A 147 -7.19 4.00 14.38
C LEU A 147 -7.09 4.21 15.89
N THR A 148 -7.65 5.30 16.40
CA THR A 148 -7.60 5.64 17.83
C THR A 148 -8.27 4.54 18.66
N GLU A 149 -9.49 4.14 18.30
CA GLU A 149 -10.22 3.03 18.95
C GLU A 149 -9.39 1.73 18.95
N MET A 150 -8.83 1.36 17.80
CA MET A 150 -8.06 0.13 17.67
C MET A 150 -6.73 0.15 18.47
N ILE A 151 -6.10 1.32 18.58
CA ILE A 151 -4.89 1.49 19.39
C ILE A 151 -5.24 1.45 20.88
N GLU A 152 -6.38 2.01 21.29
CA GLU A 152 -6.88 1.91 22.66
C GLU A 152 -7.04 0.44 23.08
N GLU A 153 -7.81 -0.35 22.32
CA GLU A 153 -8.00 -1.80 22.56
C GLU A 153 -6.66 -2.56 22.60
N MET A 154 -5.72 -2.20 21.72
CA MET A 154 -4.39 -2.82 21.69
C MET A 154 -3.57 -2.50 22.95
N LEU A 155 -3.63 -1.25 23.42
CA LEU A 155 -2.88 -0.82 24.60
C LEU A 155 -3.39 -1.48 25.87
N GLU A 156 -4.69 -1.74 25.99
CA GLU A 156 -5.30 -2.46 27.12
C GLU A 156 -4.74 -3.88 27.29
N VAL A 157 -4.45 -4.57 26.18
CA VAL A 157 -3.88 -5.93 26.20
C VAL A 157 -2.34 -5.93 26.15
N GLY A 158 -1.70 -4.76 26.19
CA GLY A 158 -0.24 -4.62 26.18
C GLY A 158 0.43 -5.00 24.86
N ASP A 159 -0.30 -4.94 23.75
CA ASP A 159 0.23 -5.20 22.42
C ASP A 159 0.92 -3.96 21.82
N ARG A 160 1.67 -4.17 20.73
CA ARG A 160 2.38 -3.11 20.02
C ARG A 160 1.98 -3.04 18.55
N ALA A 161 1.91 -1.83 18.01
CA ALA A 161 1.48 -1.56 16.64
C ALA A 161 2.59 -0.96 15.78
N LEU A 162 2.62 -1.42 14.53
CA LEU A 162 3.17 -0.65 13.41
C LEU A 162 2.04 0.06 12.68
N VAL A 163 2.21 1.36 12.42
CA VAL A 163 1.26 2.13 11.61
C VAL A 163 1.99 2.66 10.37
N PHE A 164 1.54 2.24 9.20
CA PHE A 164 2.11 2.63 7.93
C PHE A 164 1.26 3.71 7.26
N SER A 165 1.92 4.75 6.75
CA SER A 165 1.32 5.74 5.86
C SER A 165 2.27 6.04 4.71
N GLN A 166 1.73 6.33 3.53
CA GLN A 166 2.53 6.77 2.40
C GLN A 166 3.01 8.23 2.53
N PHE A 167 2.34 9.03 3.37
CA PHE A 167 2.61 10.45 3.53
C PHE A 167 3.35 10.73 4.84
N ALA A 168 4.51 11.38 4.74
CA ALA A 168 5.28 11.73 5.94
C ALA A 168 4.54 12.76 6.82
N GLU A 169 3.80 13.69 6.21
CA GLU A 169 2.99 14.69 6.93
C GLU A 169 1.91 14.01 7.77
N MET A 170 1.24 12.99 7.22
CA MET A 170 0.25 12.22 7.96
C MET A 170 0.90 11.45 9.11
N GLY A 171 2.08 10.88 8.90
CA GLY A 171 2.84 10.22 9.98
C GLY A 171 3.11 11.15 11.16
N GLU A 172 3.39 12.43 10.92
CA GLU A 172 3.59 13.42 11.98
C GLU A 172 2.27 13.80 12.68
N ILE A 173 1.16 13.93 11.93
CA ILE A 173 -0.18 14.13 12.50
C ILE A 173 -0.54 12.96 13.42
N LEU A 174 -0.37 11.72 12.94
CA LEU A 174 -0.62 10.51 13.71
C LEU A 174 0.22 10.45 14.98
N ARG A 175 1.52 10.75 14.87
CA ARG A 175 2.45 10.73 16.00
C ARG A 175 1.98 11.68 17.10
N ARG A 176 1.65 12.92 16.74
CA ARG A 176 1.18 13.93 17.69
C ARG A 176 -0.13 13.52 18.34
N HIS A 177 -1.14 13.18 17.53
CA HIS A 177 -2.47 12.80 18.00
C HIS A 177 -2.43 11.61 18.96
N LEU A 178 -1.73 10.53 18.60
CA LEU A 178 -1.66 9.32 19.43
C LEU A 178 -0.89 9.57 20.74
N GLN A 179 0.16 10.39 20.71
CA GLN A 179 0.88 10.77 21.93
C GLN A 179 0.01 11.59 22.88
N GLU A 180 -0.70 12.60 22.36
CA GLU A 180 -1.57 13.47 23.15
C GLU A 180 -2.77 12.69 23.71
N THR A 181 -3.34 11.78 22.92
CA THR A 181 -4.51 10.98 23.32
C THR A 181 -4.18 9.97 24.40
N PHE A 182 -3.07 9.22 24.25
CA PHE A 182 -2.76 8.09 25.14
C PHE A 182 -1.72 8.42 26.23
N GLY A 183 -1.05 9.58 26.14
CA GLY A 183 0.07 9.91 27.04
C GLY A 183 1.25 8.95 26.92
N ARG A 184 1.38 8.24 25.79
CA ARG A 184 2.44 7.27 25.50
C ARG A 184 3.25 7.74 24.31
N GLU A 185 4.56 7.50 24.36
CA GLU A 185 5.44 7.82 23.22
C GLU A 185 5.05 7.03 21.97
N ALA A 186 5.06 7.71 20.81
CA ALA A 186 4.93 7.08 19.51
C ALA A 186 6.17 7.41 18.67
N LEU A 187 6.86 6.38 18.19
CA LEU A 187 8.02 6.58 17.31
C LEU A 187 7.55 6.88 15.89
N PHE A 188 8.33 7.67 15.15
CA PHE A 188 8.07 7.91 13.74
C PHE A 188 9.35 7.82 12.91
N LEU A 189 9.37 6.88 11.96
CA LEU A 189 10.46 6.67 11.02
C LEU A 189 10.04 7.10 9.61
N TYR A 190 10.72 8.11 9.07
CA TYR A 190 10.55 8.60 7.70
C TYR A 190 11.91 8.79 7.01
N GLY A 191 11.89 9.12 5.71
CA GLY A 191 13.07 9.03 4.84
C GLY A 191 14.23 9.95 5.23
N ALA A 192 13.96 11.06 5.93
CA ALA A 192 14.99 12.00 6.35
C ALA A 192 15.64 11.65 7.70
N VAL A 193 15.19 10.59 8.38
CA VAL A 193 15.77 10.17 9.67
C VAL A 193 17.17 9.56 9.42
N PRO A 194 18.24 10.12 10.03
CA PRO A 194 19.59 9.59 9.92
C PRO A 194 19.70 8.14 10.37
N ARG A 195 20.61 7.37 9.77
CA ARG A 195 20.79 5.94 10.04
C ARG A 195 20.98 5.61 11.52
N GLU A 196 21.84 6.34 12.22
CA GLU A 196 22.06 6.11 13.66
C GLU A 196 20.80 6.31 14.49
N LYS A 197 20.00 7.33 14.19
CA LYS A 197 18.72 7.58 14.88
C LYS A 197 17.70 6.49 14.55
N ARG A 198 17.67 6.03 13.30
CA ARG A 198 16.83 4.91 12.86
C ARG A 198 17.16 3.64 13.66
N ASP A 199 18.43 3.28 13.77
CA ASP A 199 18.88 2.07 14.46
C ASP A 199 18.48 2.13 15.95
N ARG A 200 18.65 3.29 16.61
CA ARG A 200 18.18 3.52 17.99
C ARG A 200 16.66 3.40 18.14
N MET A 201 15.87 3.93 17.20
CA MET A 201 14.40 3.80 17.23
C MET A 201 13.98 2.33 17.13
N ILE A 202 14.62 1.56 16.25
CA ILE A 202 14.34 0.14 16.06
C ILE A 202 14.71 -0.66 17.32
N GLU A 203 15.91 -0.44 17.85
CA GLU A 203 16.37 -1.09 19.08
C GLU A 203 15.43 -0.79 20.25
N ARG A 204 15.03 0.48 20.41
CA ARG A 204 14.08 0.89 21.45
C ARG A 204 12.70 0.27 21.25
N PHE A 205 12.23 0.09 20.02
CA PHE A 205 10.96 -0.57 19.78
C PHE A 205 11.02 -2.10 20.03
N GLN A 206 12.14 -2.74 19.70
CA GLN A 206 12.28 -4.20 19.73
C GLN A 206 12.69 -4.73 21.11
N SER A 207 13.62 -4.05 21.78
CA SER A 207 14.33 -4.59 22.96
C SER A 207 13.90 -3.96 24.28
N ASP A 208 13.38 -2.72 24.28
CA ASP A 208 12.95 -2.04 25.51
C ASP A 208 11.55 -2.51 25.93
N GLU A 209 11.46 -3.14 27.10
CA GLU A 209 10.19 -3.58 27.70
C GLU A 209 9.25 -2.41 27.96
N ASN A 210 9.79 -1.25 28.35
CA ASN A 210 9.06 0.01 28.54
C ASN A 210 9.08 0.89 27.29
N GLY A 211 9.54 0.33 26.17
CA GLY A 211 9.64 1.03 24.90
C GLY A 211 8.28 1.47 24.35
N PRO A 212 8.29 2.39 23.36
CA PRO A 212 7.09 2.92 22.75
C PRO A 212 6.16 1.83 22.19
N PRO A 213 4.86 1.81 22.54
CA PRO A 213 3.94 0.79 22.05
C PRO A 213 3.54 1.00 20.58
N ILE A 214 3.79 2.19 20.03
CA ILE A 214 3.39 2.59 18.68
C ILE A 214 4.62 2.99 17.89
N PHE A 215 4.79 2.41 16.70
CA PHE A 215 5.81 2.81 15.76
C PHE A 215 5.20 3.12 14.38
N ILE A 216 5.24 4.38 14.01
CA ILE A 216 4.75 4.89 12.72
C ILE A 216 5.89 4.85 11.70
N LEU A 217 5.61 4.38 10.49
CA LEU A 217 6.58 4.27 9.42
C LEU A 217 6.02 4.85 8.13
N SER A 218 6.81 5.69 7.44
CA SER A 218 6.46 6.01 6.05
C SER A 218 6.83 4.85 5.12
N LEU A 219 5.93 4.50 4.19
CA LEU A 219 6.12 3.33 3.31
C LEU A 219 7.44 3.39 2.51
N LYS A 220 7.83 4.59 2.07
CA LYS A 220 9.07 4.83 1.31
C LYS A 220 10.35 4.82 2.16
N ALA A 221 10.27 5.04 3.48
CA ALA A 221 11.45 5.18 4.33
C ALA A 221 12.15 3.86 4.69
N GLY A 222 11.54 2.72 4.38
CA GLY A 222 12.04 1.41 4.80
C GLY A 222 12.48 0.48 3.67
N GLY A 223 13.10 1.02 2.62
CA GLY A 223 13.73 0.21 1.56
C GLY A 223 14.85 -0.74 2.04
N THR A 224 15.10 -0.84 3.35
CA THR A 224 16.10 -1.71 3.99
C THR A 224 15.41 -2.66 4.96
N GLY A 225 15.82 -3.93 5.00
CA GLY A 225 15.13 -5.01 5.71
C GLY A 225 15.02 -4.87 7.24
N LEU A 226 14.16 -3.98 7.73
CA LEU A 226 13.85 -3.80 9.14
C LEU A 226 13.18 -5.05 9.72
N ASN A 227 13.62 -5.46 10.91
CA ASN A 227 12.98 -6.52 11.69
C ASN A 227 12.21 -5.89 12.85
N LEU A 228 10.87 -5.97 12.82
CA LEU A 228 9.96 -5.30 13.76
C LEU A 228 8.98 -6.31 14.39
N THR A 229 9.51 -7.48 14.76
CA THR A 229 8.76 -8.63 15.28
C THR A 229 8.08 -8.39 16.63
N ARG A 230 8.40 -7.31 17.35
CA ARG A 230 7.70 -6.97 18.60
C ARG A 230 6.25 -6.51 18.37
N ALA A 231 5.91 -6.11 17.14
CA ALA A 231 4.56 -5.74 16.78
C ALA A 231 3.72 -6.98 16.44
N SER A 232 2.56 -7.09 17.07
CA SER A 232 1.49 -8.05 16.73
C SER A 232 0.36 -7.39 15.94
N ARG A 233 0.29 -6.05 15.93
CA ARG A 233 -0.67 -5.28 15.13
C ARG A 233 0.06 -4.51 14.04
N VAL A 234 -0.45 -4.57 12.82
CA VAL A 234 0.00 -3.78 11.69
C VAL A 234 -1.20 -3.05 11.11
N VAL A 235 -1.12 -1.73 10.98
CA VAL A 235 -2.16 -0.92 10.35
C VAL A 235 -1.58 -0.25 9.11
N HIS A 236 -2.19 -0.48 7.95
CA HIS A 236 -1.98 0.34 6.76
C HIS A 236 -3.04 1.42 6.75
N PHE A 237 -2.65 2.63 7.18
CA PHE A 237 -3.56 3.76 7.35
C PHE A 237 -4.11 4.26 6.00
N ASP A 238 -3.28 4.25 4.97
CA ASP A 238 -3.68 4.51 3.59
C ASP A 238 -3.23 3.36 2.67
N ARG A 239 -4.07 3.06 1.68
CA ARG A 239 -3.80 1.99 0.73
C ARG A 239 -2.70 2.38 -0.21
N TRP A 240 -1.74 1.50 -0.42
CA TRP A 240 -0.81 1.62 -1.52
C TRP A 240 -1.27 0.75 -2.69
N TRP A 241 -1.35 1.33 -3.88
CA TRP A 241 -1.99 0.68 -5.03
C TRP A 241 -1.17 -0.48 -5.62
N ASN A 242 0.08 -0.63 -5.18
CA ASN A 242 0.93 -1.76 -5.49
C ASN A 242 0.98 -2.73 -4.28
N PRO A 243 0.28 -3.88 -4.35
CA PRO A 243 0.23 -4.84 -3.25
C PRO A 243 1.62 -5.33 -2.80
N ALA A 244 2.62 -5.36 -3.69
CA ALA A 244 3.96 -5.81 -3.35
C ALA A 244 4.64 -4.89 -2.34
N VAL A 245 4.39 -3.57 -2.40
CA VAL A 245 4.96 -2.60 -1.46
C VAL A 245 4.30 -2.72 -0.08
N GLU A 246 2.97 -2.88 -0.03
CA GLU A 246 2.26 -3.13 1.24
C GLU A 246 2.69 -4.45 1.87
N ASN A 247 2.77 -5.52 1.06
CA ASN A 247 3.21 -6.83 1.52
C ASN A 247 4.63 -6.75 2.06
N GLN A 248 5.53 -6.03 1.40
CA GLN A 248 6.89 -5.80 1.89
C GLN A 248 6.91 -5.03 3.23
N ALA A 249 6.00 -4.07 3.42
CA ALA A 249 5.87 -3.33 4.68
C ALA A 249 5.33 -4.23 5.80
N THR A 250 4.26 -4.99 5.56
CA THR A 250 3.71 -6.01 6.47
C THR A 250 4.76 -7.05 6.85
N ASP A 251 5.55 -7.48 5.86
CA ASP A 251 6.64 -8.45 5.98
C ASP A 251 7.79 -8.00 6.87
N ARG A 252 7.75 -6.79 7.45
CA ARG A 252 8.70 -6.34 8.49
C ARG A 252 8.30 -6.79 9.89
N ALA A 253 7.00 -6.89 10.16
CA ALA A 253 6.47 -7.48 11.40
C ALA A 253 6.37 -9.00 11.30
N PHE A 254 6.06 -9.52 10.10
CA PHE A 254 5.96 -10.96 9.83
C PHE A 254 7.29 -11.54 9.34
N ARG A 255 8.24 -11.69 10.27
CA ARG A 255 9.60 -12.21 10.03
C ARG A 255 9.99 -13.27 11.04
N ILE A 256 11.05 -14.01 10.70
CA ILE A 256 11.72 -14.94 11.61
C ILE A 256 12.04 -14.22 12.93
N GLY A 257 11.65 -14.83 14.05
CA GLY A 257 11.70 -14.22 15.38
C GLY A 257 10.39 -13.59 15.85
N GLN A 258 9.33 -13.63 15.03
CA GLN A 258 7.97 -13.35 15.45
C GLN A 258 7.42 -14.52 16.26
N THR A 259 6.85 -14.22 17.43
CA THR A 259 6.30 -15.22 18.38
C THR A 259 4.82 -15.06 18.62
N LYS A 260 4.21 -13.96 18.14
CA LYS A 260 2.77 -13.67 18.25
C LYS A 260 2.10 -13.72 16.88
N ASN A 261 0.83 -14.13 16.85
CA ASN A 261 -0.02 -13.96 15.67
C ASN A 261 -0.04 -12.48 15.27
N VAL A 262 0.07 -12.20 13.97
CA VAL A 262 0.12 -10.84 13.43
C VAL A 262 -1.22 -10.51 12.78
N GLN A 263 -1.87 -9.46 13.26
CA GLN A 263 -3.09 -8.92 12.66
C GLN A 263 -2.77 -7.70 11.81
N VAL A 264 -3.14 -7.76 10.55
CA VAL A 264 -2.88 -6.74 9.54
C VAL A 264 -4.20 -6.09 9.15
N HIS A 265 -4.34 -4.80 9.44
CA HIS A 265 -5.54 -4.01 9.20
C HIS A 265 -5.29 -3.04 8.06
N LYS A 266 -6.06 -3.18 6.98
CA LYS A 266 -5.97 -2.32 5.79
C LYS A 266 -7.14 -1.35 5.79
N PHE A 267 -6.86 -0.08 6.06
CA PHE A 267 -7.91 0.93 6.17
C PHE A 267 -8.37 1.37 4.78
N LEU A 268 -9.68 1.50 4.63
CA LEU A 268 -10.36 1.90 3.41
C LEU A 268 -11.49 2.87 3.76
N CYS A 269 -11.55 4.03 3.12
CA CYS A 269 -12.76 4.85 3.20
C CYS A 269 -13.86 4.26 2.29
N ALA A 270 -14.97 3.83 2.90
CA ALA A 270 -16.13 3.26 2.20
C ALA A 270 -16.69 4.27 1.18
N GLY A 271 -17.12 3.79 0.02
CA GLY A 271 -17.71 4.61 -1.04
C GLY A 271 -16.78 5.62 -1.71
N THR A 272 -15.47 5.59 -1.42
CA THR A 272 -14.47 6.48 -2.02
C THR A 272 -13.63 5.77 -3.09
N LEU A 273 -12.68 6.50 -3.69
CA LEU A 273 -11.69 5.88 -4.58
C LEU A 273 -10.93 4.72 -3.92
N GLU A 274 -10.75 4.72 -2.60
CA GLU A 274 -9.97 3.68 -1.93
C GLU A 274 -10.63 2.32 -2.04
N GLU A 275 -11.94 2.26 -1.78
CA GLU A 275 -12.74 1.05 -1.95
C GLU A 275 -12.79 0.61 -3.42
N LYS A 276 -13.03 1.54 -4.36
CA LYS A 276 -13.09 1.23 -5.79
C LYS A 276 -11.76 0.67 -6.32
N ILE A 277 -10.64 1.26 -5.93
CA ILE A 277 -9.32 0.76 -6.35
C ILE A 277 -9.03 -0.59 -5.69
N ASP A 278 -9.41 -0.79 -4.43
CA ASP A 278 -9.29 -2.08 -3.76
C ASP A 278 -10.09 -3.18 -4.50
N GLU A 279 -11.35 -2.92 -4.85
CA GLU A 279 -12.15 -3.83 -5.69
C GLU A 279 -11.47 -4.12 -7.04
N MET A 280 -10.90 -3.10 -7.70
CA MET A 280 -10.17 -3.28 -8.96
C MET A 280 -8.93 -4.15 -8.80
N ILE A 281 -8.17 -3.97 -7.71
CA ILE A 281 -6.98 -4.77 -7.41
C ILE A 281 -7.38 -6.22 -7.14
N GLU A 282 -8.44 -6.48 -6.37
CA GLU A 282 -8.91 -7.84 -6.11
C GLU A 282 -9.44 -8.52 -7.39
N ARG A 283 -10.29 -7.85 -8.19
CA ARG A 283 -10.71 -8.35 -9.50
C ARG A 283 -9.52 -8.66 -10.41
N LYS A 284 -8.47 -7.82 -10.39
CA LYS A 284 -7.25 -8.06 -11.16
C LYS A 284 -6.45 -9.23 -10.62
N LYS A 285 -6.33 -9.44 -9.30
CA LYS A 285 -5.65 -10.61 -8.73
C LYS A 285 -6.32 -11.92 -9.16
N GLU A 286 -7.66 -11.96 -9.17
CA GLU A 286 -8.43 -13.12 -9.63
C GLU A 286 -8.17 -13.45 -11.10
N ILE A 287 -7.92 -12.42 -11.92
CA ILE A 287 -7.67 -12.56 -13.37
C ILE A 287 -6.18 -12.73 -13.69
N ALA A 288 -5.27 -12.29 -12.82
CA ALA A 288 -3.86 -12.07 -13.13
C ALA A 288 -2.90 -12.64 -12.07
N GLU A 289 -2.84 -13.97 -11.96
CA GLU A 289 -1.60 -14.64 -11.53
C GLU A 289 -0.42 -14.43 -12.52
N GLY A 290 -0.60 -13.69 -13.62
CA GLY A 290 0.41 -13.55 -14.68
C GLY A 290 0.81 -12.15 -15.14
N VAL A 291 0.04 -11.07 -14.90
CA VAL A 291 0.32 -9.76 -15.53
C VAL A 291 -0.21 -8.58 -14.71
N ILE A 292 0.40 -8.27 -13.56
CA ILE A 292 0.12 -7.00 -12.86
C ILE A 292 1.38 -6.13 -12.93
N GLY A 293 1.31 -5.09 -13.77
CA GLY A 293 2.25 -3.98 -13.70
C GLY A 293 2.14 -3.28 -12.34
N THR A 294 3.26 -3.16 -11.64
CA THR A 294 3.36 -2.70 -10.25
C THR A 294 3.42 -1.18 -10.08
N GLY A 295 3.15 -0.42 -11.15
CA GLY A 295 3.10 1.03 -11.13
C GLY A 295 1.68 1.59 -11.06
N GLU A 296 1.53 2.80 -10.56
CA GLU A 296 0.26 3.56 -10.60
C GLU A 296 -0.16 3.93 -12.03
N GLY A 297 0.69 3.66 -13.04
CA GLY A 297 0.45 4.02 -14.43
C GLY A 297 -0.89 3.54 -14.98
N TRP A 298 -1.37 2.38 -14.54
CA TRP A 298 -2.67 1.86 -14.97
C TRP A 298 -3.84 2.76 -14.59
N LEU A 299 -3.73 3.54 -13.49
CA LEU A 299 -4.75 4.53 -13.11
C LEU A 299 -4.76 5.71 -14.08
N THR A 300 -3.58 6.12 -14.56
CA THR A 300 -3.47 7.25 -15.50
C THR A 300 -3.91 6.91 -16.93
N GLU A 301 -3.94 5.62 -17.28
CA GLU A 301 -4.42 5.14 -18.59
C GLU A 301 -5.94 4.89 -18.64
N LEU A 302 -6.65 5.03 -17.50
CA LEU A 302 -8.11 4.89 -17.49
C LEU A 302 -8.76 5.97 -18.38
N SER A 303 -9.83 5.59 -19.07
CA SER A 303 -10.69 6.50 -19.83
C SER A 303 -11.32 7.54 -18.90
N THR A 304 -11.77 8.66 -19.47
CA THR A 304 -12.39 9.72 -18.67
C THR A 304 -13.68 9.26 -17.99
N ALA A 305 -14.46 8.37 -18.63
CA ALA A 305 -15.64 7.77 -18.01
C ALA A 305 -15.27 6.89 -16.80
N GLU A 306 -14.23 6.06 -16.93
CA GLU A 306 -13.73 5.23 -15.83
C GLU A 306 -13.17 6.08 -14.69
N LEU A 307 -12.50 7.19 -14.97
CA LEU A 307 -12.02 8.11 -13.93
C LEU A 307 -13.15 8.84 -13.22
N LYS A 308 -14.18 9.27 -13.95
CA LYS A 308 -15.38 9.88 -13.37
C LYS A 308 -16.07 8.91 -12.42
N ASP A 309 -16.21 7.63 -12.80
CA ASP A 309 -16.71 6.62 -11.88
C ASP A 309 -15.73 6.42 -10.71
N LEU A 310 -14.44 6.20 -10.96
CA LEU A 310 -13.44 5.97 -9.93
C LEU A 310 -13.44 7.04 -8.82
N PHE A 311 -13.61 8.30 -9.21
CA PHE A 311 -13.61 9.43 -8.29
C PHE A 311 -14.95 9.66 -7.62
N ALA A 312 -16.07 9.18 -8.19
CA ALA A 312 -17.40 9.43 -7.63
C ALA A 312 -17.58 8.86 -6.22
N LEU A 313 -18.09 9.71 -5.32
CA LEU A 313 -18.44 9.33 -3.95
C LEU A 313 -19.77 8.56 -3.95
N ARG A 314 -19.80 7.36 -3.36
CA ARG A 314 -21.04 6.60 -3.16
C ARG A 314 -21.79 7.12 -1.93
N ARG A 315 -23.12 6.99 -1.92
CA ARG A 315 -23.97 7.52 -0.84
C ARG A 315 -23.70 6.87 0.52
N GLU A 316 -23.20 5.64 0.55
CA GLU A 316 -22.86 4.93 1.79
C GLU A 316 -21.56 5.43 2.46
N ALA A 317 -20.86 6.41 1.85
CA ALA A 317 -19.55 6.87 2.33
C ALA A 317 -19.60 7.78 3.57
N ILE A 318 -20.75 8.38 3.89
CA ILE A 318 -20.86 9.42 4.92
C ILE A 318 -21.35 8.78 6.23
N GLY A 319 -20.58 8.95 7.31
CA GLY A 319 -21.03 8.55 8.66
C GLY A 319 -22.14 9.46 9.19
N GLU A 320 -23.03 8.93 10.03
CA GLU A 320 -24.11 9.70 10.68
C GLU A 320 -23.59 10.96 11.42
#